data_AF-B8ETI0-F1
#
_entry.id   AF-B8ETI0-F1
#
_cell.length_a   1.000
_cell.length_b   1.000
_cell.length_c   1.000
_cell.angle_alpha   90.00
_cell.angle_beta   90.00
_cell.angle_gamma   90.00
#
_symmetry.space_group_name_H-M   'P 1'
#
loop_
_entity.id
_entity.type
_entity.pdbx_description
1 polymer ?
#
loop_
_entity_poly.entity_id
_entity_poly.type
_entity_poly.pdbx_seq_one_letter_code
_entity_poly.pdbx_strand_id
1 'polypeptide(L)'
;MIGAADAEFHPADPDKLNWAETNFFGFYNAEERLNIGVYALFRTNLRTVNSTICMNSGFAIAPWEADYVDCQSVIPMAPDCSLLDYGLANGLHIRCVEPNMAWEIKFDDGEGTKIDVVYRSIMPAFDIHDPVMDPMVGRHDGEFAWGTAYNGHFDQTGHYQGAVTLRGRTIPIDCISTMDHSWGPRPERGAPNMSWLHAHFSKDLAVHAIFSFDPEQNGLKLSLTHGYVVERGEIFGLKAGSGQAVRPRDRYADSVELWLVDRANREWNLSAKGLTSFPWQCWANMVAFNVLGRWEMNGLVGYGEIQDFFELPQLTRLNSIPATRIAAAA
;
A
#
# COMPACT_ATOMS: atom_id res chain seq x y z
N MET A 1 10.10 -15.49 -9.28
CA MET A 1 10.53 -15.88 -7.93
C MET A 1 11.46 -14.82 -7.40
N ILE A 2 11.01 -14.15 -6.35
CA ILE A 2 11.76 -13.09 -5.66
C ILE A 2 12.93 -13.69 -4.88
N GLY A 3 14.10 -13.06 -5.00
CA GLY A 3 15.32 -13.37 -4.28
C GLY A 3 15.98 -12.11 -3.72
N ALA A 4 17.11 -12.28 -3.02
CA ALA A 4 17.79 -11.19 -2.31
C ALA A 4 18.21 -10.02 -3.22
N ALA A 5 18.46 -10.26 -4.52
CA ALA A 5 18.81 -9.20 -5.46
C ALA A 5 17.64 -8.25 -5.76
N ASP A 6 16.39 -8.71 -5.61
CA ASP A 6 15.20 -7.89 -5.87
C ASP A 6 14.91 -6.89 -4.73
N ALA A 7 15.77 -6.83 -3.71
CA ALA A 7 15.78 -5.74 -2.74
C ALA A 7 16.50 -4.47 -3.29
N GLU A 8 17.29 -4.62 -4.35
CA GLU A 8 18.04 -3.55 -5.02
C GLU A 8 17.33 -3.09 -6.29
N PHE A 9 17.73 -1.94 -6.84
CA PHE A 9 17.29 -1.50 -8.15
C PHE A 9 17.52 -2.55 -9.25
N HIS A 10 16.50 -2.72 -10.06
CA HIS A 10 16.51 -3.62 -11.19
C HIS A 10 17.12 -2.94 -12.43
N PRO A 11 17.74 -3.70 -13.34
CA PRO A 11 18.15 -3.18 -14.63
C PRO A 11 16.95 -2.59 -15.40
N ALA A 12 16.99 -1.28 -15.64
CA ALA A 12 15.98 -0.58 -16.41
C ALA A 12 16.36 -0.51 -17.89
N ASP A 13 15.37 -0.66 -18.78
CA ASP A 13 15.52 -0.34 -20.20
C ASP A 13 15.77 1.19 -20.34
N PRO A 14 16.94 1.63 -20.86
CA PRO A 14 17.27 3.05 -20.96
C PRO A 14 16.30 3.88 -21.82
N ASP A 15 15.58 3.24 -22.76
CA ASP A 15 14.60 3.92 -23.60
C ASP A 15 13.25 4.12 -22.89
N LYS A 16 13.06 3.49 -21.72
CA LYS A 16 11.87 3.66 -20.87
C LYS A 16 12.11 4.74 -19.82
N LEU A 17 12.00 6.01 -20.22
CA LEU A 17 12.11 7.14 -19.29
C LEU A 17 11.08 7.11 -18.15
N ASN A 18 9.96 6.39 -18.35
CA ASN A 18 8.94 6.17 -17.33
C ASN A 18 9.17 4.89 -16.51
N TRP A 19 10.35 4.27 -16.55
CA TRP A 19 10.70 3.22 -15.58
C TRP A 19 10.55 3.76 -14.16
N ALA A 20 10.01 2.95 -13.26
CA ALA A 20 9.97 3.30 -11.86
C ALA A 20 10.10 2.09 -10.94
N GLU A 21 10.69 2.32 -9.76
CA GLU A 21 10.83 1.36 -8.67
C GLU A 21 10.33 1.96 -7.37
N THR A 22 9.65 1.18 -6.52
CA THR A 22 8.96 1.72 -5.34
C THR A 22 9.41 1.08 -4.05
N ASN A 23 9.54 1.85 -2.97
CA ASN A 23 9.40 1.29 -1.63
C ASN A 23 8.17 1.90 -0.99
N PHE A 24 7.26 1.05 -0.52
CA PHE A 24 6.14 1.46 0.31
C PHE A 24 6.22 0.77 1.67
N PHE A 25 6.20 1.56 2.73
CA PHE A 25 6.09 1.10 4.11
C PHE A 25 4.86 1.75 4.76
N GLY A 26 3.80 0.98 4.92
CA GLY A 26 2.60 1.37 5.66
C GLY A 26 2.58 0.75 7.05
N PHE A 27 2.37 1.55 8.09
CA PHE A 27 2.26 1.07 9.48
C PHE A 27 1.39 2.02 10.32
N TYR A 28 1.02 1.62 11.53
CA TYR A 28 0.02 2.34 12.30
C TYR A 28 0.19 2.18 13.82
N ASN A 29 -0.51 3.05 14.56
CA ASN A 29 -0.86 2.82 15.95
C ASN A 29 -2.39 2.75 16.07
N ALA A 30 -2.91 1.58 16.42
CA ALA A 30 -4.34 1.32 16.45
C ALA A 30 -5.09 2.07 17.57
N GLU A 31 -4.45 2.24 18.73
CA GLU A 31 -5.04 2.92 19.90
C GLU A 31 -5.22 4.42 19.62
N GLU A 32 -4.20 5.04 19.02
CA GLU A 32 -4.16 6.43 18.58
C GLU A 32 -4.87 6.65 17.22
N ARG A 33 -5.29 5.56 16.56
CA ARG A 33 -5.84 5.54 15.19
C ARG A 33 -4.93 6.18 14.15
N LEU A 34 -3.63 6.28 14.43
CA LEU A 34 -2.68 6.94 13.57
C LEU A 34 -2.26 5.99 12.44
N ASN A 35 -2.61 6.34 11.21
CA ASN A 35 -2.12 5.65 10.02
C ASN A 35 -0.92 6.40 9.43
N ILE A 36 0.10 5.67 8.98
CA ILE A 36 1.37 6.23 8.54
C ILE A 36 1.79 5.54 7.23
N GLY A 37 2.06 6.35 6.21
CA GLY A 37 2.60 5.89 4.93
C GLY A 37 3.94 6.56 4.64
N VAL A 38 4.94 5.74 4.33
CA VAL A 38 6.26 6.16 3.84
C VAL A 38 6.45 5.58 2.45
N TYR A 39 6.61 6.43 1.45
CA TYR A 39 6.74 6.01 0.07
C TYR A 39 7.87 6.73 -0.65
N ALA A 40 8.57 5.97 -1.48
CA ALA A 40 9.52 6.49 -2.46
C ALA A 40 9.27 5.82 -3.81
N LEU A 41 9.14 6.62 -4.87
CA LEU A 41 9.10 6.19 -6.26
C LEU A 41 10.31 6.75 -6.99
N PHE A 42 11.21 5.86 -7.40
CA PHE A 42 12.46 6.18 -8.09
C PHE A 42 12.24 6.10 -9.60
N ARG A 43 12.47 7.20 -10.30
CA ARG A 43 12.60 7.23 -11.77
C ARG A 43 14.08 7.04 -12.12
N THR A 44 14.59 5.81 -12.05
CA THR A 44 16.04 5.53 -12.14
C THR A 44 16.70 6.08 -13.42
N ASN A 45 16.01 6.00 -14.57
CA ASN A 45 16.47 6.58 -15.84
C ASN A 45 16.47 8.12 -15.86
N LEU A 46 15.57 8.76 -15.11
CA LEU A 46 15.49 10.22 -15.00
C LEU A 46 16.27 10.78 -13.81
N ARG A 47 16.76 9.91 -12.92
CA ARG A 47 17.54 10.25 -11.73
C ARG A 47 16.79 11.14 -10.75
N THR A 48 15.48 10.90 -10.59
CA THR A 48 14.62 11.61 -9.64
C THR A 48 13.82 10.66 -8.77
N VAL A 49 13.42 11.14 -7.59
CA VAL A 49 12.62 10.42 -6.60
C VAL A 49 11.40 11.27 -6.25
N ASN A 50 10.21 10.66 -6.31
CA ASN A 50 9.05 11.17 -5.60
C ASN A 50 9.04 10.54 -4.20
N SER A 51 8.90 11.34 -3.16
CA SER A 51 8.78 10.89 -1.78
C SER A 51 7.50 11.45 -1.16
N THR A 52 6.71 10.59 -0.53
CA THR A 52 5.54 11.00 0.25
C THR A 52 5.58 10.39 1.64
N ILE A 53 5.53 11.25 2.66
CA ILE A 53 5.41 10.90 4.07
C ILE A 53 4.07 11.44 4.55
N CYS A 54 3.17 10.56 4.96
CA CYS A 54 1.81 10.94 5.34
C CYS A 54 1.45 10.31 6.68
N MET A 55 0.86 11.09 7.58
CA MET A 55 0.36 10.63 8.86
C MET A 55 -1.03 11.21 9.10
N ASN A 56 -1.98 10.37 9.48
CA ASN A 56 -3.34 10.81 9.75
C ASN A 56 -4.06 9.92 10.75
N SER A 57 -4.64 10.54 11.78
CA SER A 57 -5.44 9.90 12.84
C SER A 57 -6.94 10.19 12.75
N GLY A 58 -7.35 11.06 11.81
CA GLY A 58 -8.72 11.53 11.67
C GLY A 58 -9.37 11.16 10.34
N PHE A 59 -10.48 11.84 10.04
CA PHE A 59 -11.15 11.76 8.75
C PHE A 59 -10.76 12.99 7.90
N ALA A 60 -9.59 12.95 7.29
CA ALA A 60 -9.13 13.97 6.35
C ALA A 60 -9.69 13.69 4.94
N ILE A 61 -10.18 14.73 4.28
CA ILE A 61 -10.63 14.65 2.87
C ILE A 61 -9.74 15.48 1.94
N ALA A 62 -8.79 16.23 2.51
CA ALA A 62 -7.73 16.91 1.79
C ALA A 62 -6.37 16.73 2.48
N PRO A 63 -5.24 16.81 1.75
CA PRO A 63 -3.91 16.61 2.36
C PRO A 63 -3.60 17.56 3.53
N TRP A 64 -4.06 18.81 3.47
CA TRP A 64 -3.82 19.81 4.54
C TRP A 64 -4.68 19.61 5.80
N GLU A 65 -5.62 18.66 5.79
CA GLU A 65 -6.43 18.29 6.96
C GLU A 65 -5.82 17.13 7.76
N ALA A 66 -4.84 16.44 7.19
CA ALA A 66 -4.12 15.37 7.87
C ALA A 66 -3.18 15.92 8.95
N ASP A 67 -2.74 15.04 9.84
CA ASP A 67 -1.84 15.41 10.94
C ASP A 67 -0.48 15.90 10.42
N TYR A 68 0.02 15.24 9.37
CA TYR A 68 1.26 15.55 8.67
C TYR A 68 1.26 15.04 7.24
N VAL A 69 1.75 15.87 6.31
CA VAL A 69 2.01 15.49 4.92
C VAL A 69 3.28 16.19 4.45
N ASP A 70 4.23 15.41 3.95
CA ASP A 70 5.32 15.87 3.09
C ASP A 70 5.24 15.11 1.77
N CYS A 71 5.01 15.83 0.65
CA CYS A 71 4.90 15.25 -0.69
C CYS A 71 5.83 16.01 -1.64
N GLN A 72 6.97 15.40 -1.99
CA GLN A 72 7.97 15.98 -2.88
C GLN A 72 8.13 15.14 -4.13
N SER A 73 7.90 15.73 -5.30
CA SER A 73 7.82 14.96 -6.56
C SER A 73 9.13 14.83 -7.35
N VAL A 74 10.14 15.64 -7.05
CA VAL A 74 11.36 15.74 -7.88
C VAL A 74 12.62 15.91 -7.00
N ILE A 75 12.85 14.99 -6.08
CA ILE A 75 14.11 14.94 -5.32
C ILE A 75 15.21 14.34 -6.22
N PRO A 76 16.39 14.97 -6.37
CA PRO A 76 17.49 14.38 -7.14
C PRO A 76 18.02 13.08 -6.51
N MET A 77 18.29 12.06 -7.32
CA MET A 77 18.97 10.85 -6.87
C MET A 77 20.49 11.08 -6.74
N ALA A 78 21.07 10.73 -5.59
CA ALA A 78 22.53 10.70 -5.41
C ALA A 78 23.19 9.77 -6.45
N PRO A 79 24.36 10.12 -7.03
CA PRO A 79 25.01 9.33 -8.09
C PRO A 79 25.16 7.82 -7.79
N ASP A 80 25.39 7.49 -6.53
CA ASP A 80 25.59 6.16 -5.95
C ASP A 80 24.38 5.64 -5.17
N CYS A 81 23.19 6.23 -5.39
CA CYS A 81 21.94 5.80 -4.77
C CYS A 81 21.67 4.32 -5.01
N SER A 82 21.39 3.61 -3.91
CA SER A 82 21.01 2.21 -3.85
C SER A 82 19.66 2.10 -3.17
N LEU A 83 18.80 1.17 -3.61
CA LEU A 83 17.53 0.92 -2.94
C LEU A 83 17.74 0.23 -1.58
N LEU A 84 18.93 -0.35 -1.35
CA LEU A 84 19.30 -0.96 -0.07
C LEU A 84 19.72 0.05 0.99
N ASP A 85 20.15 1.25 0.62
CA ASP A 85 20.53 2.31 1.55
C ASP A 85 20.46 3.68 0.85
N TYR A 86 19.41 4.46 1.13
CA TYR A 86 19.25 5.79 0.52
C TYR A 86 18.78 6.85 1.51
N GLY A 87 19.46 7.99 1.49
CA GLY A 87 19.01 9.23 2.13
C GLY A 87 18.50 10.22 1.10
N LEU A 88 17.35 10.85 1.37
CA LEU A 88 16.74 11.88 0.54
C LEU A 88 16.83 13.26 1.20
N ALA A 89 16.75 14.31 0.38
CA ALA A 89 16.88 15.69 0.84
C ALA A 89 15.75 16.14 1.79
N ASN A 90 14.63 15.43 1.82
CA ASN A 90 13.52 15.69 2.75
C ASN A 90 13.72 15.04 4.13
N GLY A 91 14.84 14.37 4.37
CA GLY A 91 15.15 13.74 5.65
C GLY A 91 14.76 12.27 5.75
N LEU A 92 14.17 11.67 4.71
CA LEU A 92 13.92 10.22 4.65
C LEU A 92 15.25 9.47 4.48
N HIS A 93 15.48 8.45 5.31
CA HIS A 93 16.57 7.50 5.20
C HIS A 93 16.03 6.08 5.37
N ILE A 94 16.20 5.25 4.35
CA ILE A 94 15.84 3.83 4.38
C ILE A 94 17.12 3.01 4.27
N ARG A 95 17.21 1.94 5.08
CA ARG A 95 18.32 0.99 5.01
C ARG A 95 17.82 -0.44 5.14
N CYS A 96 18.10 -1.26 4.13
CA CYS A 96 17.96 -2.70 4.14
C CYS A 96 19.09 -3.32 4.98
N VAL A 97 18.73 -3.96 6.09
CA VAL A 97 19.68 -4.67 6.96
C VAL A 97 19.84 -6.12 6.52
N GLU A 98 18.76 -6.71 6.00
CA GLU A 98 18.71 -8.08 5.49
C GLU A 98 17.80 -8.06 4.26
N PRO A 99 18.31 -8.38 3.05
CA PRO A 99 17.56 -8.25 1.80
C PRO A 99 16.16 -8.87 1.88
N ASN A 100 15.15 -8.06 1.56
CA ASN A 100 13.72 -8.40 1.63
C ASN A 100 13.21 -8.83 3.03
N MET A 101 14.00 -8.74 4.10
CA MET A 101 13.61 -9.30 5.40
C MET A 101 13.64 -8.28 6.53
N ALA A 102 14.54 -7.29 6.50
CA ALA A 102 14.64 -6.30 7.57
C ALA A 102 15.05 -4.93 7.04
N TRP A 103 14.32 -3.90 7.47
CA TRP A 103 14.51 -2.51 7.04
C TRP A 103 14.50 -1.57 8.24
N GLU A 104 15.45 -0.63 8.28
CA GLU A 104 15.42 0.55 9.14
C GLU A 104 14.78 1.70 8.36
N ILE A 105 13.75 2.33 8.94
CA ILE A 105 12.96 3.39 8.34
C ILE A 105 13.10 4.62 9.23
N LYS A 106 13.79 5.64 8.73
CA LYS A 106 14.04 6.89 9.46
C LYS A 106 13.58 8.09 8.67
N PHE A 107 13.05 9.07 9.38
CA PHE A 107 12.66 10.37 8.82
C PHE A 107 12.85 11.44 9.88
N ASP A 108 13.33 12.62 9.49
CA ASP A 108 13.38 13.80 10.35
C ASP A 108 13.17 15.04 9.47
N ASP A 109 12.04 15.72 9.65
CA ASP A 109 11.73 16.94 8.89
C ASP A 109 12.53 18.17 9.36
N GLY A 110 13.28 18.05 10.46
CA GLY A 110 13.99 19.15 11.10
C GLY A 110 13.09 20.15 11.85
N GLU A 111 11.78 19.93 11.85
CA GLU A 111 10.74 20.78 12.46
C GLU A 111 9.95 20.07 13.58
N GLY A 112 10.32 18.83 13.90
CA GLY A 112 9.80 18.08 15.05
C GLY A 112 8.91 16.89 14.69
N THR A 113 8.86 16.49 13.42
CA THR A 113 8.27 15.23 12.96
C THR A 113 9.37 14.23 12.63
N LYS A 114 9.33 13.05 13.26
CA LYS A 114 10.35 12.02 13.10
C LYS A 114 9.75 10.63 13.00
N ILE A 115 10.40 9.77 12.24
CA ILE A 115 10.16 8.32 12.21
C ILE A 115 11.46 7.64 12.60
N ASP A 116 11.40 6.67 13.51
CA ASP A 116 12.48 5.72 13.79
C ASP A 116 11.85 4.35 14.07
N VAL A 117 11.70 3.56 13.02
CA VAL A 117 11.00 2.28 13.04
C VAL A 117 11.82 1.23 12.30
N VAL A 118 11.83 0.01 12.83
CA VAL A 118 12.37 -1.17 12.15
C VAL A 118 11.22 -2.05 11.68
N TYR A 119 11.27 -2.47 10.43
CA TYR A 119 10.46 -3.55 9.90
C TYR A 119 11.24 -4.85 9.91
N ARG A 120 10.61 -5.95 10.34
CA ARG A 120 11.10 -7.31 10.15
C ARG A 120 10.00 -8.20 9.62
N SER A 121 10.22 -8.84 8.47
CA SER A 121 9.24 -9.72 7.87
C SER A 121 8.97 -10.97 8.70
N ILE A 122 7.74 -11.47 8.63
CA ILE A 122 7.31 -12.76 9.19
C ILE A 122 7.14 -13.84 8.12
N MET A 123 7.41 -13.53 6.85
CA MET A 123 7.18 -14.42 5.71
C MET A 123 8.14 -14.14 4.55
N PRO A 124 8.40 -15.12 3.65
CA PRO A 124 8.98 -14.82 2.35
C PRO A 124 8.18 -13.75 1.59
N ALA A 125 8.83 -13.00 0.70
CA ALA A 125 8.15 -12.07 -0.20
C ALA A 125 7.13 -12.82 -1.08
N PHE A 126 5.89 -12.33 -1.14
CA PHE A 126 4.84 -12.93 -1.96
C PHE A 126 4.92 -12.39 -3.39
N ASP A 127 5.41 -13.23 -4.30
CA ASP A 127 5.51 -12.94 -5.73
C ASP A 127 4.17 -13.20 -6.43
N ILE A 128 3.47 -12.14 -6.85
CA ILE A 128 2.19 -12.27 -7.55
C ILE A 128 2.31 -12.89 -8.95
N HIS A 129 3.54 -13.09 -9.45
CA HIS A 129 3.83 -13.73 -10.73
C HIS A 129 4.30 -15.18 -10.57
N ASP A 130 4.53 -15.64 -9.34
CA ASP A 130 4.92 -17.03 -9.08
C ASP A 130 3.66 -17.90 -8.89
N PRO A 131 3.33 -18.80 -9.84
CA PRO A 131 2.15 -19.64 -9.75
C PRO A 131 2.19 -20.65 -8.59
N VAL A 132 3.35 -20.86 -7.94
CA VAL A 132 3.47 -21.68 -6.71
C VAL A 132 2.97 -20.89 -5.50
N MET A 133 3.21 -19.58 -5.47
CA MET A 133 2.75 -18.70 -4.40
C MET A 133 1.32 -18.25 -4.64
N ASP A 134 1.02 -17.79 -5.86
CA ASP A 134 -0.25 -17.18 -6.22
C ASP A 134 -1.07 -18.02 -7.23
N PRO A 135 -2.14 -18.70 -6.77
CA PRO A 135 -3.04 -19.46 -7.63
C PRO A 135 -3.83 -18.64 -8.66
N MET A 136 -3.84 -17.30 -8.57
CA MET A 136 -4.53 -16.41 -9.49
C MET A 136 -3.70 -16.06 -10.74
N VAL A 137 -2.42 -16.43 -10.79
CA VAL A 137 -1.55 -16.20 -11.95
C VAL A 137 -2.21 -16.75 -13.22
N GLY A 138 -2.38 -15.87 -14.22
CA GLY A 138 -2.96 -16.21 -15.52
C GLY A 138 -4.47 -16.47 -15.53
N ARG A 139 -5.18 -16.24 -14.41
CA ARG A 139 -6.66 -16.39 -14.32
C ARG A 139 -7.44 -15.10 -14.56
N HIS A 140 -6.75 -14.05 -14.97
CA HIS A 140 -7.38 -12.77 -15.30
C HIS A 140 -7.90 -12.84 -16.73
N ASP A 141 -9.23 -12.72 -16.91
CA ASP A 141 -9.87 -12.56 -18.20
C ASP A 141 -9.52 -11.18 -18.80
N GLY A 142 -8.28 -11.04 -19.28
CA GLY A 142 -7.84 -10.03 -20.26
C GLY A 142 -7.79 -8.56 -19.86
N GLU A 143 -8.43 -8.10 -18.78
CA GLU A 143 -8.56 -6.66 -18.51
C GLU A 143 -7.97 -6.16 -17.18
N PHE A 144 -7.63 -7.06 -16.24
CA PHE A 144 -7.12 -6.65 -14.94
C PHE A 144 -5.71 -7.18 -14.67
N ALA A 145 -4.74 -6.38 -15.05
CA ALA A 145 -3.42 -6.35 -14.42
C ALA A 145 -3.06 -4.88 -14.33
N TRP A 146 -2.33 -4.45 -13.30
CA TRP A 146 -1.62 -3.16 -13.28
C TRP A 146 -0.59 -3.00 -14.41
N GLY A 147 -0.63 -3.90 -15.39
CA GLY A 147 0.10 -3.88 -16.64
C GLY A 147 1.59 -3.92 -16.37
N THR A 148 2.30 -3.10 -17.13
CA THR A 148 3.76 -3.04 -17.05
C THR A 148 4.27 -2.42 -15.75
N ALA A 149 3.43 -1.72 -14.99
CA ALA A 149 3.84 -1.11 -13.74
C ALA A 149 4.09 -2.15 -12.63
N TYR A 150 3.59 -3.38 -12.81
CA TYR A 150 3.79 -4.52 -11.93
C TYR A 150 4.59 -5.61 -12.66
N ASN A 151 5.49 -5.24 -13.58
CA ASN A 151 6.34 -6.22 -14.27
C ASN A 151 7.16 -7.06 -13.29
N GLY A 152 7.52 -6.49 -12.15
CA GLY A 152 7.72 -7.25 -10.93
C GLY A 152 7.10 -6.53 -9.75
N HIS A 153 6.60 -7.32 -8.80
CA HIS A 153 5.89 -6.84 -7.63
C HIS A 153 5.92 -7.94 -6.57
N PHE A 154 6.20 -7.54 -5.34
CA PHE A 154 5.90 -8.40 -4.20
C PHE A 154 5.31 -7.61 -3.04
N ASP A 155 4.44 -8.30 -2.31
CA ASP A 155 3.89 -7.85 -1.04
C ASP A 155 4.51 -8.67 0.08
N GLN A 156 4.71 -8.05 1.24
CA GLN A 156 5.25 -8.77 2.38
C GLN A 156 4.72 -8.22 3.70
N THR A 157 4.19 -9.13 4.52
CA THR A 157 3.76 -8.81 5.88
C THR A 157 4.95 -8.91 6.85
N GLY A 158 5.03 -7.97 7.78
CA GLY A 158 6.04 -7.99 8.83
C GLY A 158 5.67 -7.16 10.05
N HIS A 159 6.53 -7.24 11.06
CA HIS A 159 6.43 -6.53 12.31
C HIS A 159 7.19 -5.21 12.24
N TYR A 160 6.48 -4.12 12.48
CA TYR A 160 7.04 -2.79 12.67
C TYR A 160 7.19 -2.51 14.17
N GLN A 161 8.38 -2.08 14.58
CA GLN A 161 8.67 -1.71 15.97
C GLN A 161 9.52 -0.44 16.04
N GLY A 162 9.14 0.52 16.88
CA GLY A 162 9.87 1.77 17.08
C GLY A 162 8.97 2.87 17.60
N ALA A 163 9.16 4.09 17.10
CA ALA A 163 8.30 5.22 17.44
C ALA A 163 8.23 6.27 16.32
N VAL A 164 7.16 7.04 16.35
CA VAL A 164 7.01 8.26 15.56
C VAL A 164 6.84 9.44 16.48
N THR A 165 7.52 10.54 16.19
CA THR A 165 7.29 11.83 16.85
C THR A 165 6.53 12.73 15.89
N LEU A 166 5.42 13.30 16.35
CA LEU A 166 4.58 14.21 15.58
C LEU A 166 4.37 15.47 16.41
N ARG A 167 4.91 16.60 15.94
CA ARG A 167 4.79 17.91 16.61
C ARG A 167 5.19 17.84 18.10
N GLY A 168 6.28 17.11 18.40
CA GLY A 168 6.80 16.92 19.76
C GLY A 168 6.12 15.84 20.60
N ARG A 169 5.06 15.17 20.10
CA ARG A 169 4.45 14.01 20.76
C ARG A 169 5.04 12.72 20.20
N THR A 170 5.66 11.91 21.04
CA THR A 170 6.16 10.58 20.66
C THR A 170 5.09 9.51 20.86
N ILE A 171 4.85 8.71 19.84
CA ILE A 171 3.83 7.65 19.76
C ILE A 171 4.57 6.34 19.46
N PRO A 172 4.41 5.30 20.30
CA PRO A 172 5.06 4.02 20.06
C PRO A 172 4.43 3.31 18.86
N ILE A 173 5.26 2.61 18.09
CA ILE A 173 4.86 1.73 17.00
C ILE A 173 5.20 0.29 17.39
N ASP A 174 4.19 -0.56 17.40
CA ASP A 174 4.29 -2.01 17.57
C ASP A 174 3.09 -2.64 16.84
N CYS A 175 3.24 -2.92 15.55
CA CYS A 175 2.14 -3.44 14.73
C CYS A 175 2.62 -4.41 13.65
N ILE A 176 1.74 -5.31 13.23
CA ILE A 176 1.94 -6.08 12.00
C ILE A 176 1.31 -5.29 10.85
N SER A 177 2.06 -5.10 9.76
CA SER A 177 1.58 -4.42 8.56
C SER A 177 2.27 -4.96 7.30
N THR A 178 1.71 -4.65 6.13
CA THR A 178 2.28 -5.04 4.82
C THR A 178 3.09 -3.91 4.21
N MET A 179 4.23 -4.26 3.60
CA MET A 179 5.01 -3.39 2.73
C MET A 179 4.96 -3.93 1.29
N ASP A 180 5.24 -3.08 0.31
CA ASP A 180 5.38 -3.50 -1.09
C ASP A 180 6.65 -2.95 -1.75
N HIS A 181 7.10 -3.68 -2.76
CA HIS A 181 8.08 -3.24 -3.73
C HIS A 181 7.61 -3.65 -5.13
N SER A 182 7.60 -2.68 -6.05
CA SER A 182 7.22 -2.90 -7.44
C SER A 182 8.15 -2.18 -8.39
N TRP A 183 8.34 -2.76 -9.58
CA TRP A 183 9.15 -2.17 -10.63
C TRP A 183 8.56 -2.39 -12.02
N GLY A 184 8.85 -1.42 -12.90
CA GLY A 184 8.52 -1.49 -14.31
C GLY A 184 8.13 -0.15 -14.91
N PRO A 185 7.79 -0.12 -16.22
CA PRO A 185 7.25 1.07 -16.87
C PRO A 185 5.96 1.54 -16.18
N ARG A 186 6.01 2.74 -15.61
CA ARG A 186 4.92 3.39 -14.89
C ARG A 186 4.54 4.70 -15.58
N PRO A 187 3.69 4.66 -16.61
CA PRO A 187 3.22 5.86 -17.28
C PRO A 187 2.43 6.75 -16.31
N GLU A 188 2.37 8.05 -16.61
CA GLU A 188 1.63 9.02 -15.80
C GLU A 188 0.10 8.87 -15.92
N ARG A 189 -0.39 7.97 -16.79
CA ARG A 189 -1.81 7.70 -17.06
C ARG A 189 -2.02 6.25 -17.50
N GLY A 190 -3.25 5.76 -17.37
CA GLY A 190 -3.68 4.46 -17.86
C GLY A 190 -3.51 3.32 -16.85
N ALA A 191 -3.32 3.62 -15.56
CA ALA A 191 -3.35 2.63 -14.50
C ALA A 191 -4.79 2.20 -14.17
N PRO A 192 -5.06 0.90 -14.00
CA PRO A 192 -6.37 0.41 -13.58
C PRO A 192 -6.65 0.77 -12.12
N ASN A 193 -7.93 0.81 -11.76
CA ASN A 193 -8.34 0.89 -10.37
C ASN A 193 -7.93 -0.35 -9.61
N MET A 194 -7.68 -0.23 -8.31
CA MET A 194 -7.35 -1.38 -7.48
C MET A 194 -7.65 -1.07 -6.03
N SER A 195 -8.19 -2.03 -5.30
CA SER A 195 -8.13 -2.03 -3.84
C SER A 195 -6.94 -2.88 -3.43
N TRP A 196 -5.97 -2.28 -2.76
CA TRP A 196 -4.90 -2.98 -2.07
C TRP A 196 -5.21 -2.89 -0.58
N LEU A 197 -5.50 -4.02 0.06
CA LEU A 197 -5.95 -4.04 1.45
C LEU A 197 -5.31 -5.16 2.24
N HIS A 198 -5.21 -4.94 3.54
CA HIS A 198 -4.68 -5.92 4.46
C HIS A 198 -5.36 -5.85 5.82
N ALA A 199 -5.32 -6.99 6.52
CA ALA A 199 -5.91 -7.20 7.83
C ALA A 199 -4.95 -8.02 8.70
N HIS A 200 -4.46 -7.43 9.78
CA HIS A 200 -3.46 -8.02 10.65
C HIS A 200 -4.05 -8.29 12.03
N PHE A 201 -4.10 -9.57 12.43
CA PHE A 201 -4.74 -10.01 13.67
C PHE A 201 -3.73 -10.34 14.77
N SER A 202 -2.55 -10.83 14.38
CA SER A 202 -1.44 -11.11 15.30
C SER A 202 -0.12 -11.24 14.53
N LYS A 203 0.98 -11.50 15.25
CA LYS A 203 2.28 -11.86 14.65
C LYS A 203 2.24 -13.16 13.85
N ASP A 204 1.20 -13.96 14.04
CA ASP A 204 1.05 -15.28 13.44
C ASP A 204 -0.10 -15.34 12.42
N LEU A 205 -0.87 -14.27 12.22
CA LEU A 205 -2.03 -14.31 11.32
C LEU A 205 -2.30 -12.95 10.69
N ALA A 206 -2.21 -12.90 9.36
CA ALA A 206 -2.61 -11.76 8.56
C ALA A 206 -3.17 -12.19 7.21
N VAL A 207 -3.97 -11.31 6.62
CA VAL A 207 -4.54 -11.46 5.29
C VAL A 207 -4.15 -10.23 4.48
N HIS A 208 -3.69 -10.45 3.25
CA HIS A 208 -3.43 -9.42 2.26
C HIS A 208 -4.17 -9.77 0.98
N ALA A 209 -4.82 -8.79 0.35
CA ALA A 209 -5.51 -9.03 -0.90
C ALA A 209 -5.56 -7.78 -1.78
N ILE A 210 -5.46 -8.04 -3.07
CA ILE A 210 -5.65 -7.09 -4.14
C ILE A 210 -6.98 -7.43 -4.82
N PHE A 211 -7.82 -6.42 -5.05
CA PHE A 211 -9.08 -6.56 -5.74
C PHE A 211 -9.19 -5.58 -6.90
N SER A 212 -9.88 -6.03 -7.95
CA SER A 212 -10.47 -5.16 -8.96
C SER A 212 -11.85 -4.70 -8.51
N PHE A 213 -12.28 -3.55 -9.03
CA PHE A 213 -13.62 -3.03 -8.79
C PHE A 213 -14.09 -2.12 -9.92
N ASP A 214 -15.40 -1.94 -10.03
CA ASP A 214 -16.02 -1.00 -10.97
C ASP A 214 -16.07 0.42 -10.36
N PRO A 215 -15.30 1.39 -10.89
CA PRO A 215 -15.28 2.75 -10.37
C PRO A 215 -16.59 3.53 -10.62
N GLU A 216 -17.41 3.13 -11.61
CA GLU A 216 -18.71 3.76 -11.86
C GLU A 216 -19.76 3.38 -10.81
N GLN A 217 -19.55 2.27 -10.11
CA GLN A 217 -20.34 1.84 -8.95
C GLN A 217 -19.65 2.16 -7.61
N ASN A 218 -18.70 3.10 -7.61
CA ASN A 218 -17.91 3.48 -6.43
C ASN A 218 -17.24 2.27 -5.76
N GLY A 219 -16.83 1.28 -6.57
CA GLY A 219 -16.19 0.04 -6.12
C GLY A 219 -17.05 -0.82 -5.19
N LEU A 220 -18.38 -0.79 -5.32
CA LEU A 220 -19.29 -1.52 -4.42
C LEU A 220 -18.99 -3.02 -4.34
N LYS A 221 -18.64 -3.64 -5.47
CA LYS A 221 -18.25 -5.05 -5.54
C LYS A 221 -16.75 -5.16 -5.82
N LEU A 222 -16.08 -6.01 -5.07
CA LEU A 222 -14.67 -6.33 -5.19
C LEU A 222 -14.50 -7.74 -5.75
N SER A 223 -13.58 -7.92 -6.69
CA SER A 223 -13.22 -9.22 -7.27
C SER A 223 -11.75 -9.49 -7.05
N LEU A 224 -11.41 -10.61 -6.41
CA LEU A 224 -10.03 -10.93 -6.04
C LEU A 224 -9.15 -11.02 -7.29
N THR A 225 -7.96 -10.45 -7.21
CA THR A 225 -6.95 -10.55 -8.27
C THR A 225 -5.69 -11.24 -7.77
N HIS A 226 -5.18 -10.88 -6.60
CA HIS A 226 -4.00 -11.48 -5.98
C HIS A 226 -4.13 -11.43 -4.47
N GLY A 227 -3.38 -12.27 -3.74
CA GLY A 227 -3.28 -12.14 -2.30
C GLY A 227 -2.96 -13.44 -1.58
N TYR A 228 -2.83 -13.34 -0.26
CA TYR A 228 -2.45 -14.44 0.60
C TYR A 228 -3.06 -14.33 1.98
N VAL A 229 -3.13 -15.48 2.66
CA VAL A 229 -3.16 -15.55 4.12
C VAL A 229 -1.78 -16.01 4.58
N VAL A 230 -1.20 -15.34 5.57
CA VAL A 230 -0.03 -15.83 6.28
C VAL A 230 -0.47 -16.36 7.64
N GLU A 231 -0.08 -17.60 7.95
CA GLU A 231 -0.32 -18.22 9.25
C GLU A 231 0.96 -18.86 9.79
N ARG A 232 1.46 -18.40 10.96
CA ARG A 232 2.70 -18.89 11.60
C ARG A 232 3.90 -18.93 10.63
N GLY A 233 4.01 -17.90 9.78
CA GLY A 233 5.06 -17.76 8.77
C GLY A 233 4.88 -18.59 7.49
N GLU A 234 3.84 -19.43 7.41
CA GLU A 234 3.47 -20.13 6.18
C GLU A 234 2.51 -19.29 5.34
N ILE A 235 2.77 -19.21 4.04
CA ILE A 235 1.95 -18.45 3.08
C ILE A 235 0.96 -19.38 2.39
N PHE A 236 -0.30 -18.95 2.35
CA PHE A 236 -1.38 -19.58 1.62
C PHE A 236 -1.96 -18.59 0.62
N GLY A 237 -1.52 -18.67 -0.64
CA GLY A 237 -2.07 -17.85 -1.72
C GLY A 237 -3.58 -18.04 -1.86
N LEU A 238 -4.29 -16.95 -2.12
CA LEU A 238 -5.72 -16.94 -2.35
C LEU A 238 -6.03 -17.41 -3.77
N LYS A 239 -7.08 -18.21 -3.95
CA LYS A 239 -7.47 -18.77 -5.26
C LYS A 239 -8.88 -18.40 -5.71
N ALA A 240 -9.64 -17.76 -4.83
CA ALA A 240 -10.95 -17.19 -5.10
C ALA A 240 -11.26 -16.18 -4.01
N GLY A 241 -12.05 -15.17 -4.34
CA GLY A 241 -12.54 -14.23 -3.36
C GLY A 241 -13.40 -13.14 -3.98
N SER A 242 -14.28 -12.59 -3.17
CA SER A 242 -15.11 -11.45 -3.52
C SER A 242 -15.34 -10.58 -2.28
N GLY A 243 -15.80 -9.36 -2.50
CA GLY A 243 -16.13 -8.47 -1.41
C GLY A 243 -17.16 -7.43 -1.76
N GLN A 244 -17.62 -6.74 -0.74
CA GLN A 244 -18.43 -5.54 -0.86
C GLN A 244 -17.84 -4.43 -0.02
N ALA A 245 -17.76 -3.22 -0.58
CA ALA A 245 -17.26 -2.05 0.12
C ALA A 245 -18.26 -0.91 0.02
N VAL A 246 -18.65 -0.36 1.17
CA VAL A 246 -19.60 0.75 1.27
C VAL A 246 -18.82 2.04 1.52
N ARG A 247 -19.04 3.03 0.66
CA ARG A 247 -18.31 4.30 0.62
C ARG A 247 -19.29 5.48 0.63
N PRO A 248 -19.88 5.81 1.79
CA PRO A 248 -20.88 6.87 1.90
C PRO A 248 -20.26 8.27 1.90
N ARG A 249 -18.95 8.37 2.18
CA ARG A 249 -18.18 9.62 2.27
C ARG A 249 -17.10 9.60 1.20
N ASP A 250 -17.39 10.21 0.06
CA ASP A 250 -16.55 10.15 -1.15
C ASP A 250 -16.18 8.70 -1.53
N ARG A 251 -14.90 8.38 -1.67
CA ARG A 251 -14.37 7.07 -2.06
C ARG A 251 -13.65 6.35 -0.93
N TYR A 252 -13.81 6.79 0.31
CA TYR A 252 -13.24 6.11 1.46
C TYR A 252 -14.12 4.93 1.90
N ALA A 253 -13.50 3.77 2.07
CA ALA A 253 -14.15 2.58 2.62
C ALA A 253 -14.62 2.84 4.06
N ASP A 254 -15.93 2.92 4.27
CA ASP A 254 -16.52 3.02 5.61
C ASP A 254 -16.76 1.63 6.21
N SER A 255 -17.18 0.67 5.38
CA SER A 255 -17.23 -0.74 5.73
C SER A 255 -16.82 -1.61 4.56
N VAL A 256 -16.19 -2.75 4.85
CA VAL A 256 -15.83 -3.78 3.86
C VAL A 256 -16.25 -5.14 4.39
N GLU A 257 -16.80 -5.99 3.53
CA GLU A 257 -17.08 -7.40 3.80
C GLU A 257 -16.36 -8.23 2.74
N LEU A 258 -15.60 -9.24 3.15
CA LEU A 258 -14.82 -10.11 2.27
C LEU A 258 -15.16 -11.58 2.51
N TRP A 259 -15.21 -12.34 1.42
CA TRP A 259 -15.16 -13.80 1.41
C TRP A 259 -13.97 -14.22 0.56
N LEU A 260 -13.07 -15.02 1.14
CA LEU A 260 -11.82 -15.44 0.51
C LEU A 260 -11.63 -16.95 0.65
N VAL A 261 -10.98 -17.57 -0.33
CA VAL A 261 -10.61 -18.98 -0.29
C VAL A 261 -9.13 -19.13 -0.60
N ASP A 262 -8.39 -19.79 0.30
CA ASP A 262 -6.96 -20.04 0.11
C ASP A 262 -6.67 -21.33 -0.68
N ARG A 263 -5.39 -21.53 -1.04
CA ARG A 263 -4.93 -22.71 -1.77
C ARG A 263 -5.25 -24.03 -1.07
N ALA A 264 -5.40 -24.04 0.26
CA ALA A 264 -5.76 -25.20 1.07
C ALA A 264 -7.28 -25.45 1.13
N ASN A 265 -8.10 -24.67 0.41
CA ASN A 265 -9.57 -24.70 0.46
C ASN A 265 -10.17 -24.22 1.79
N ARG A 266 -9.45 -23.42 2.57
CA ARG A 266 -10.03 -22.78 3.75
C ARG A 266 -10.76 -21.51 3.33
N GLU A 267 -11.93 -21.30 3.90
CA GLU A 267 -12.71 -20.08 3.71
C GLU A 267 -12.44 -19.08 4.84
N TRP A 268 -12.30 -17.82 4.46
CA TRP A 268 -12.05 -16.71 5.37
C TRP A 268 -13.10 -15.64 5.12
N ASN A 269 -13.82 -15.26 6.19
CA ASN A 269 -14.81 -14.19 6.15
C ASN A 269 -14.34 -13.06 7.05
N LEU A 270 -14.15 -11.88 6.48
CA LEU A 270 -13.63 -10.72 7.17
C LEU A 270 -14.57 -9.54 6.99
N SER A 271 -14.75 -8.75 8.05
CA SER A 271 -15.42 -7.46 7.96
C SER A 271 -14.50 -6.35 8.47
N ALA A 272 -14.65 -5.14 7.94
CA ALA A 272 -13.90 -3.97 8.35
C ALA A 272 -14.81 -2.78 8.63
N LYS A 273 -14.39 -1.94 9.57
CA LYS A 273 -14.90 -0.58 9.76
C LYS A 273 -13.77 0.43 9.59
N GLY A 274 -13.96 1.43 8.74
CA GLY A 274 -12.99 2.51 8.54
C GLY A 274 -12.86 3.41 9.78
N LEU A 275 -11.63 3.67 10.21
CA LEU A 275 -11.29 4.50 11.36
C LEU A 275 -10.75 5.87 10.98
N THR A 276 -10.18 6.00 9.79
CA THR A 276 -9.59 7.23 9.25
C THR A 276 -9.96 7.42 7.78
N SER A 277 -9.63 8.56 7.21
CA SER A 277 -9.63 8.80 5.76
C SER A 277 -8.48 9.71 5.38
N PHE A 278 -7.77 9.42 4.29
CA PHE A 278 -6.74 10.30 3.76
C PHE A 278 -6.58 10.14 2.23
N PRO A 279 -6.62 11.23 1.44
CA PRO A 279 -6.43 11.15 -0.01
C PRO A 279 -4.94 11.14 -0.34
N TRP A 280 -4.32 9.97 -0.22
CA TRP A 280 -2.89 9.82 -0.47
C TRP A 280 -2.59 9.97 -1.97
N GLN A 281 -1.86 11.01 -2.34
CA GLN A 281 -1.41 11.23 -3.71
C GLN A 281 -0.03 10.59 -3.92
N CYS A 282 0.01 9.28 -4.19
CA CYS A 282 1.27 8.54 -4.34
C CYS A 282 2.10 8.99 -5.56
N TRP A 283 1.46 9.52 -6.61
CA TRP A 283 2.08 10.39 -7.63
C TRP A 283 1.02 11.29 -8.26
N ALA A 284 1.44 12.27 -9.07
CA ALA A 284 0.61 13.41 -9.47
C ALA A 284 -0.77 13.07 -10.03
N ASN A 285 -0.92 11.96 -10.77
CA ASN A 285 -2.20 11.54 -11.37
C ASN A 285 -2.88 10.38 -10.63
N MET A 286 -2.36 9.91 -9.50
CA MET A 286 -2.89 8.76 -8.78
C MET A 286 -3.24 9.14 -7.33
N VAL A 287 -4.50 8.89 -6.95
CA VAL A 287 -4.98 9.06 -5.57
C VAL A 287 -5.35 7.69 -5.02
N ALA A 288 -4.76 7.32 -3.90
CA ALA A 288 -5.21 6.25 -3.04
C ALA A 288 -6.11 6.83 -1.96
N PHE A 289 -7.40 6.49 -1.98
CA PHE A 289 -8.30 6.78 -0.87
C PHE A 289 -7.96 5.82 0.27
N ASN A 290 -7.05 6.25 1.15
CA ASN A 290 -6.45 5.41 2.18
C ASN A 290 -7.29 5.49 3.47
N VAL A 291 -7.53 4.34 4.07
CA VAL A 291 -8.31 4.16 5.31
C VAL A 291 -7.58 3.15 6.19
N LEU A 292 -7.36 3.48 7.47
CA LEU A 292 -7.08 2.48 8.49
C LEU A 292 -8.38 1.78 8.86
N GLY A 293 -8.50 0.49 8.57
CA GLY A 293 -9.63 -0.36 8.92
C GLY A 293 -9.40 -1.09 10.25
N ARG A 294 -10.45 -1.18 11.07
CA ARG A 294 -10.56 -2.18 12.14
C ARG A 294 -11.26 -3.40 11.57
N TRP A 295 -10.56 -4.53 11.54
CA TRP A 295 -11.02 -5.79 10.97
C TRP A 295 -11.54 -6.76 12.03
N GLU A 296 -12.52 -7.57 11.66
CA GLU A 296 -13.01 -8.71 12.46
C GLU A 296 -13.00 -9.99 11.62
N MET A 297 -12.53 -11.08 12.22
CA MET A 297 -12.49 -12.40 11.58
C MET A 297 -12.49 -13.48 12.65
N ASN A 298 -13.47 -14.40 12.61
CA ASN A 298 -13.56 -15.53 13.57
C ASN A 298 -13.48 -15.10 15.06
N GLY A 299 -14.04 -13.94 15.41
CA GLY A 299 -13.99 -13.36 16.76
C GLY A 299 -12.66 -12.68 17.12
N LEU A 300 -11.68 -12.68 16.22
CA LEU A 300 -10.45 -11.90 16.35
C LEU A 300 -10.69 -10.47 15.85
N VAL A 301 -9.96 -9.53 16.45
CA VAL A 301 -9.91 -8.13 16.02
C VAL A 301 -8.52 -7.86 15.48
N GLY A 302 -8.46 -7.23 14.32
CA GLY A 302 -7.22 -6.84 13.66
C GLY A 302 -7.31 -5.42 13.12
N TYR A 303 -6.21 -4.96 12.52
CA TYR A 303 -6.10 -3.64 11.91
C TYR A 303 -5.30 -3.73 10.61
N GLY A 304 -5.52 -2.80 9.70
CA GLY A 304 -4.79 -2.74 8.45
C GLY A 304 -5.39 -1.71 7.50
N GLU A 305 -4.68 -1.41 6.43
CA GLU A 305 -5.04 -0.36 5.48
C GLU A 305 -5.98 -0.90 4.40
N ILE A 306 -6.81 0.00 3.88
CA ILE A 306 -7.60 -0.17 2.68
C ILE A 306 -7.22 0.99 1.77
N GLN A 307 -6.51 0.71 0.69
CA GLN A 307 -6.04 1.68 -0.29
C GLN A 307 -6.77 1.48 -1.60
N ASP A 308 -7.70 2.39 -1.92
CA ASP A 308 -8.43 2.36 -3.19
C ASP A 308 -7.84 3.36 -4.18
N PHE A 309 -7.20 2.84 -5.24
CA PHE A 309 -6.50 3.64 -6.23
C PHE A 309 -7.43 4.11 -7.35
N PHE A 310 -7.37 5.41 -7.64
CA PHE A 310 -8.05 6.05 -8.75
C PHE A 310 -7.14 7.07 -9.44
N GLU A 311 -7.16 7.08 -10.76
CA GLU A 311 -6.52 8.14 -11.52
C GLU A 311 -7.33 9.45 -11.50
N LEU A 312 -6.66 10.59 -11.40
CA LEU A 312 -7.31 11.92 -11.39
C LEU A 312 -8.19 12.19 -12.62
N PRO A 313 -7.78 11.91 -13.88
CA PRO A 313 -8.66 12.05 -15.03
C PRO A 313 -9.94 11.20 -14.94
N GLN A 314 -9.85 10.01 -14.32
CA GLN A 314 -11.01 9.17 -14.10
C GLN A 314 -11.92 9.77 -13.00
N LEU A 315 -11.34 10.23 -11.89
CA LEU A 315 -12.09 10.89 -10.81
C LEU A 315 -12.86 12.12 -11.30
N THR A 316 -12.19 12.98 -12.09
CA THR A 316 -12.83 14.17 -12.67
C THR A 316 -13.94 13.80 -13.65
N ARG A 317 -13.78 12.74 -14.46
CA ARG A 317 -14.85 12.20 -15.30
C ARG A 317 -16.04 11.73 -14.47
N LEU A 318 -15.82 10.86 -13.48
CA LEU A 318 -16.88 10.36 -12.60
C LEU A 318 -17.63 11.52 -11.92
N ASN A 319 -16.91 12.48 -11.36
CA ASN A 319 -17.52 13.61 -10.66
C ASN A 319 -18.26 14.58 -11.61
N SER A 320 -18.00 14.54 -12.92
CA SER A 320 -18.75 15.33 -13.92
C SER A 320 -20.11 14.73 -14.29
N ILE A 321 -20.33 13.43 -14.02
CA ILE A 321 -21.56 12.70 -14.38
C ILE A 321 -22.46 12.57 -13.14
N PRO A 322 -23.71 13.06 -13.16
CA PRO A 322 -24.59 13.02 -11.98
C PRO A 322 -24.79 11.65 -11.35
N ALA A 323 -24.81 10.58 -12.16
CA ALA A 323 -25.03 9.20 -11.68
C ALA A 323 -23.83 8.60 -10.92
N THR A 324 -22.61 9.12 -11.13
CA THR A 324 -21.37 8.61 -10.51
C THR A 324 -20.68 9.66 -9.62
N ARG A 325 -21.23 10.88 -9.57
CA ARG A 325 -20.80 11.92 -8.64
C ARG A 325 -21.12 11.49 -7.22
N ILE A 326 -20.10 11.41 -6.38
CA ILE A 326 -20.25 11.21 -4.96
C ILE A 326 -20.20 12.56 -4.25
N ALA A 327 -21.04 12.76 -3.25
CA ALA A 327 -20.95 13.93 -2.40
C ALA A 327 -19.64 13.88 -1.60
N ALA A 328 -18.83 14.93 -1.68
CA ALA A 328 -17.87 15.20 -0.63
C ALA A 328 -18.69 15.34 0.66
N ALA A 329 -18.46 14.48 1.64
CA ALA A 329 -19.29 14.45 2.84
C ALA A 329 -19.33 15.83 3.51
N ALA A 330 -20.53 16.22 3.94
CA ALA A 330 -20.73 17.27 4.95
C ALA A 330 -20.49 16.71 6.35
#